data_AF-A0A946KEX6-F1
#
_entry.id   AF-A0A946KEX6-F1
#
_cell.length_a   1.000
_cell.length_b   1.000
_cell.length_c   1.000
_cell.angle_alpha   90.00
_cell.angle_beta   90.00
_cell.angle_gamma   90.00
#
_symmetry.space_group_name_H-M   'P 1'
#
loop_
_entity.id
_entity.type
_entity.pdbx_description
1 polymer ?
#
loop_
_entity_poly.entity_id
_entity_poly.type
_entity_poly.pdbx_seq_one_letter_code
_entity_poly.pdbx_strand_id
1 'polypeptide(L)'
;MFLAHYMPWYASPPRSKDWGWHWTMNHFDPKKQKNGRREIASQFYPIIGPYDSGDPTVIEYHLLLMKLAGIDGVVVDWYGRADCYDYKKLHENVVLLVNMVEKYQMKFLICYEDQSINALV
;
A
#
# COMPACT_ATOMS: atom_id res chain seq x y z
N MET A 1 3.90 14.77 17.89
CA MET A 1 4.27 13.64 17.04
C MET A 1 3.01 13.15 16.35
N PHE A 2 2.91 13.29 15.03
CA PHE A 2 1.77 12.89 14.22
C PHE A 2 2.16 11.74 13.29
N LEU A 3 1.39 10.66 13.33
CA LEU A 3 1.61 9.49 12.48
C LEU A 3 0.36 9.24 11.64
N ALA A 4 0.55 8.75 10.42
CA ALA A 4 -0.53 8.39 9.50
C ALA A 4 -0.60 6.88 9.29
N HIS A 5 -1.83 6.34 9.24
CA HIS A 5 -2.03 4.94 8.88
C HIS A 5 -1.65 4.69 7.41
N TYR A 6 -0.91 3.62 7.14
CA TYR A 6 -0.36 3.33 5.82
C TYR A 6 -0.67 1.90 5.39
N MET A 7 -1.33 1.78 4.24
CA MET A 7 -1.72 0.50 3.64
C MET A 7 -0.72 0.05 2.56
N PRO A 8 0.03 -1.04 2.77
CA PRO A 8 1.05 -1.52 1.81
C PRO A 8 0.49 -2.44 0.71
N TRP A 9 -0.82 -2.38 0.42
CA TRP A 9 -1.56 -3.47 -0.21
C TRP A 9 -2.03 -3.28 -1.66
N TYR A 10 -1.67 -2.17 -2.30
CA TYR A 10 -2.08 -1.93 -3.68
C TYR A 10 -1.09 -2.58 -4.65
N ALA A 11 -1.60 -3.18 -5.73
CA ALA A 11 -0.77 -3.84 -6.74
C ALA A 11 -1.28 -3.51 -8.14
N SER A 12 -0.39 -3.07 -9.04
CA SER A 12 -0.78 -2.65 -10.39
C SER A 12 0.30 -2.93 -11.44
N PRO A 13 -0.09 -3.25 -12.69
CA PRO A 13 0.83 -3.27 -13.82
C PRO A 13 1.50 -1.91 -14.09
N PRO A 14 2.73 -1.88 -14.63
CA PRO A 14 3.51 -3.04 -15.08
C PRO A 14 4.33 -3.73 -13.99
N ARG A 15 4.37 -3.18 -12.76
CA ARG A 15 5.23 -3.69 -11.69
C ARG A 15 4.73 -5.03 -11.15
N SER A 16 3.48 -5.07 -10.70
CA SER A 16 2.79 -6.33 -10.44
C SER A 16 2.21 -6.86 -11.75
N LYS A 17 2.19 -8.18 -11.91
CA LYS A 17 1.65 -8.81 -13.13
C LYS A 17 0.17 -8.49 -13.32
N ASP A 18 -0.56 -8.38 -12.21
CA ASP A 18 -2.01 -8.22 -12.18
C ASP A 18 -2.42 -7.07 -11.25
N TRP A 19 -3.69 -6.68 -11.39
CA TRP A 19 -4.36 -5.77 -10.46
C TRP A 19 -4.66 -6.52 -9.16
N GLY A 20 -4.11 -6.03 -8.05
CA GLY A 20 -4.33 -6.63 -6.73
C GLY A 20 -5.77 -6.53 -6.26
N TRP A 21 -6.14 -7.39 -5.30
CA TRP A 21 -7.49 -7.46 -4.76
C TRP A 21 -8.00 -6.11 -4.26
N HIS A 22 -7.14 -5.27 -3.66
CA HIS A 22 -7.53 -3.95 -3.14
C HIS A 22 -7.94 -2.92 -4.21
N TRP A 23 -7.56 -3.10 -5.48
CA TRP A 23 -8.11 -2.27 -6.57
C TRP A 23 -9.40 -2.85 -7.17
N THR A 24 -9.69 -4.12 -6.95
CA THR A 24 -10.80 -4.83 -7.62
C THR A 24 -11.97 -5.15 -6.69
N MET A 25 -11.72 -5.49 -5.42
CA MET A 25 -12.70 -5.92 -4.42
C MET A 25 -13.70 -6.95 -4.97
N ASN A 26 -13.25 -7.87 -5.83
CA ASN A 26 -14.06 -8.86 -6.56
C ASN A 26 -15.23 -8.30 -7.40
N HIS A 27 -15.25 -6.99 -7.66
CA HIS A 27 -16.36 -6.32 -8.35
C HIS A 27 -15.90 -5.40 -9.49
N PHE A 28 -14.80 -4.67 -9.28
CA PHE A 28 -14.27 -3.67 -10.20
C PHE A 28 -13.20 -4.28 -11.11
N ASP A 29 -13.16 -3.82 -12.36
CA ASP A 29 -12.19 -4.26 -13.37
C ASP A 29 -11.32 -3.09 -13.87
N PRO A 30 -10.10 -2.90 -13.32
CA PRO A 30 -9.23 -1.80 -13.71
C PRO A 30 -8.70 -1.89 -15.16
N LYS A 31 -8.97 -2.99 -15.88
CA LYS A 31 -8.72 -3.07 -17.33
C LYS A 31 -9.74 -2.26 -18.12
N LYS A 32 -10.95 -2.07 -17.60
CA LYS A 32 -11.96 -1.18 -18.17
C LYS A 32 -11.64 0.28 -17.84
N GLN A 33 -11.89 1.15 -18.80
CA GLN A 33 -11.69 2.58 -18.65
C GLN A 33 -12.92 3.34 -19.12
N LYS A 34 -13.29 4.37 -18.35
CA LYS A 34 -14.34 5.32 -18.69
C LYS A 34 -13.84 6.72 -18.44
N ASN A 35 -13.92 7.58 -19.45
CA ASN A 35 -13.46 8.98 -19.38
C ASN A 35 -12.01 9.13 -18.88
N GLY A 36 -11.11 8.26 -19.35
CA GLY A 36 -9.69 8.27 -18.97
C GLY A 36 -9.39 7.75 -17.56
N ARG A 37 -10.39 7.23 -16.82
CA ARG A 37 -10.21 6.61 -15.50
C ARG A 37 -10.49 5.12 -15.56
N ARG A 38 -9.65 4.34 -14.88
CA ARG A 38 -9.83 2.90 -14.65
C ARG A 38 -10.96 2.65 -13.65
N GLU A 39 -11.73 1.58 -13.83
CA GLU A 39 -12.72 1.15 -12.83
C GLU A 39 -12.00 0.52 -11.64
N ILE A 40 -11.98 1.19 -10.50
CA ILE A 40 -11.31 0.75 -9.27
C ILE A 40 -12.27 0.74 -8.09
N ALA A 41 -11.95 -0.05 -7.08
CA ALA A 41 -12.69 -0.16 -5.83
C ALA A 41 -12.51 1.05 -4.89
N SER A 42 -12.77 2.25 -5.38
CA SER A 42 -12.73 3.48 -4.60
C SER A 42 -13.67 4.53 -5.19
N GLN A 43 -14.36 5.25 -4.32
CA GLN A 43 -15.15 6.45 -4.71
C GLN A 43 -14.23 7.61 -5.13
N PHE A 44 -13.05 7.71 -4.51
CA PHE A 44 -12.06 8.73 -4.82
C PHE A 44 -10.97 8.18 -5.74
N TYR A 45 -10.46 9.01 -6.64
CA TYR A 45 -9.42 8.62 -7.58
C TYR A 45 -8.07 9.21 -7.16
N PRO A 46 -7.02 8.39 -6.95
CA PRO A 46 -5.69 8.91 -6.63
C PRO A 46 -5.18 9.82 -7.75
N ILE A 47 -4.55 10.95 -7.39
CA ILE A 47 -4.01 11.92 -8.36
C ILE A 47 -2.95 11.26 -9.26
N ILE A 48 -2.13 10.37 -8.69
CA ILE A 48 -1.12 9.59 -9.41
C ILE A 48 -1.69 8.37 -10.13
N GLY A 49 -3.02 8.20 -10.12
CA GLY A 49 -3.71 7.02 -10.61
C GLY A 49 -3.53 5.78 -9.72
N PRO A 50 -4.16 4.64 -10.08
CA PRO A 50 -3.98 3.37 -9.39
C PRO A 50 -2.52 2.94 -9.45
N TYR A 51 -1.93 2.72 -8.28
CA TYR A 51 -0.50 2.50 -8.11
C TYR A 51 -0.18 1.13 -7.50
N ASP A 52 1.10 0.82 -7.46
CA ASP A 52 1.66 -0.37 -6.83
C ASP A 52 2.40 0.04 -5.55
N SER A 53 1.98 -0.48 -4.39
CA SER A 53 2.61 -0.20 -3.10
C SER A 53 4.04 -0.72 -2.99
N GLY A 54 4.47 -1.59 -3.90
CA GLY A 54 5.84 -2.05 -4.01
C GLY A 54 6.74 -1.14 -4.86
N ASP A 55 6.22 -0.05 -5.46
CA ASP A 55 7.00 0.89 -6.27
C ASP A 55 7.72 1.92 -5.37
N PRO A 56 9.08 1.95 -5.36
CA PRO A 56 9.83 2.92 -4.56
C PRO A 56 9.50 4.37 -4.88
N THR A 57 9.15 4.69 -6.13
CA THR A 57 8.80 6.06 -6.56
C THR A 57 7.49 6.52 -5.90
N VAL A 58 6.52 5.61 -5.79
CA VAL A 58 5.24 5.85 -5.12
C VAL A 58 5.45 6.02 -3.62
N ILE A 59 6.28 5.18 -3.01
CA ILE A 59 6.62 5.29 -1.58
C ILE A 59 7.32 6.63 -1.30
N GLU A 60 8.33 7.00 -2.10
CA GLU A 60 9.00 8.30 -1.98
C GLU A 60 8.00 9.46 -2.07
N TYR A 61 7.12 9.42 -3.08
CA TYR A 61 6.07 10.42 -3.25
C TYR A 61 5.18 10.53 -2.00
N HIS A 62 4.69 9.42 -1.45
CA HIS A 62 3.87 9.41 -0.23
C HIS A 62 4.62 9.98 0.98
N LEU A 63 5.87 9.56 1.21
CA LEU A 63 6.66 10.02 2.36
C LEU A 63 6.98 11.52 2.26
N LEU A 64 7.28 12.02 1.06
CA LEU A 64 7.51 13.46 0.84
C LEU A 64 6.23 14.28 1.03
N LEU A 65 5.07 13.80 0.59
CA LEU A 65 3.78 14.43 0.88
C LEU A 65 3.49 14.48 2.38
N MET A 66 3.74 13.38 3.08
CA MET A 66 3.58 13.32 4.54
C MET A 66 4.48 14.35 5.23
N LYS A 67 5.74 14.47 4.83
CA LYS A 67 6.65 15.51 5.34
C LYS A 67 6.12 16.91 5.09
N LEU A 68 5.66 17.21 3.87
CA LEU A 68 5.07 18.50 3.52
C LEU A 68 3.83 18.83 4.37
N ALA A 69 3.06 17.80 4.74
CA ALA A 69 1.88 17.92 5.60
C ALA A 69 2.21 17.98 7.11
N GLY A 70 3.49 17.90 7.51
CA GLY A 70 3.90 17.90 8.92
C GLY A 70 3.66 16.56 9.64
N ILE A 71 3.56 15.45 8.91
CA ILE A 71 3.44 14.10 9.46
C ILE A 71 4.85 13.53 9.70
N ASP A 72 5.10 13.03 10.92
CA ASP A 72 6.42 12.56 11.38
C ASP A 72 6.73 11.11 10.97
N GLY A 73 5.72 10.34 10.56
CA GLY A 73 5.88 8.91 10.32
C GLY A 73 4.60 8.17 9.97
N VAL A 74 4.73 6.85 9.87
CA VAL A 74 3.65 5.95 9.47
C VAL A 74 3.32 4.91 10.55
N VAL A 75 2.06 4.51 10.61
CA VAL A 75 1.63 3.26 11.25
C VAL A 75 1.29 2.31 10.11
N VAL A 76 2.10 1.29 9.88
CA VAL A 76 1.95 0.39 8.73
C VAL A 76 1.31 -0.93 9.13
N ASP A 77 0.30 -1.35 8.36
CA ASP A 77 -0.36 -2.63 8.54
C ASP A 77 0.53 -3.79 8.15
N TRP A 78 0.55 -4.81 8.99
CA TRP A 78 1.35 -6.00 8.80
C TRP A 78 0.54 -7.27 9.06
N TYR A 79 0.46 -8.10 8.02
CA TYR A 79 -0.36 -9.31 8.00
C TYR A 79 0.44 -10.61 8.23
N GLY A 80 1.76 -10.52 8.44
CA GLY A 80 2.60 -11.71 8.62
C GLY A 80 3.50 -12.02 7.43
N ARG A 81 4.24 -13.15 7.52
CA ARG A 81 5.19 -13.61 6.49
C ARG A 81 4.74 -14.87 5.77
N ALA A 82 3.63 -15.46 6.18
CA ALA A 82 3.15 -16.71 5.61
C ALA A 82 2.78 -16.51 4.13
N ASP A 83 2.91 -17.57 3.35
CA ASP A 83 2.48 -17.59 1.95
C ASP A 83 0.98 -17.91 1.89
N CYS A 84 0.18 -17.04 2.51
CA CYS A 84 -1.27 -17.08 2.47
C CYS A 84 -1.82 -15.72 2.00
N TYR A 85 -2.88 -15.78 1.19
CA TYR A 85 -3.43 -14.61 0.50
C TYR A 85 -2.33 -13.80 -0.21
N ASP A 86 -2.18 -12.52 0.13
CA ASP A 86 -1.13 -11.63 -0.36
C ASP A 86 -0.07 -11.30 0.72
N TYR A 87 -0.08 -11.98 1.87
CA TYR A 87 0.71 -11.59 3.05
C TYR A 87 2.20 -11.53 2.76
N LYS A 88 2.75 -12.48 2.00
CA LYS A 88 4.14 -12.45 1.56
C LYS A 88 4.46 -11.18 0.77
N LYS A 89 3.59 -10.78 -0.16
CA LYS A 89 3.77 -9.58 -0.97
C LYS A 89 3.63 -8.31 -0.12
N LEU A 90 2.68 -8.29 0.80
CA LEU A 90 2.53 -7.21 1.79
C LEU A 90 3.79 -7.08 2.64
N HIS A 91 4.37 -8.18 3.12
CA HIS A 91 5.60 -8.17 3.88
C HIS A 91 6.77 -7.57 3.08
N GLU A 92 6.94 -7.95 1.81
CA GLU A 92 7.95 -7.36 0.92
C GLU A 92 7.77 -5.85 0.78
N ASN A 93 6.52 -5.38 0.60
CA ASN A 93 6.20 -3.96 0.51
C ASN A 93 6.46 -3.22 1.83
N VAL A 94 6.16 -3.84 2.98
CA VAL A 94 6.45 -3.29 4.32
C VAL A 94 7.96 -3.15 4.53
N VAL A 95 8.75 -4.16 4.16
CA VAL A 95 10.23 -4.10 4.25
C VAL A 95 10.77 -2.95 3.40
N LEU A 96 10.27 -2.79 2.17
CA LEU A 96 10.64 -1.68 1.31
C LEU A 96 10.26 -0.32 1.92
N LEU A 97 9.04 -0.20 2.46
CA LEU A 97 8.57 1.02 3.12
C LEU A 97 9.47 1.39 4.31
N VAL A 98 9.79 0.43 5.19
CA VAL A 98 10.64 0.67 6.37
C VAL A 98 12.02 1.21 5.96
N ASN A 99 12.66 0.59 4.96
CA ASN A 99 13.95 1.07 4.44
C ASN A 99 13.85 2.52 3.92
N MET A 100 12.74 2.88 3.28
CA MET A 100 12.52 4.24 2.78
C MET A 100 12.18 5.23 3.89
N VAL A 101 11.37 4.83 4.87
CA VAL A 101 11.07 5.64 6.07
C VAL A 101 12.37 6.03 6.78
N GLU A 102 13.30 5.08 6.95
CA GLU A 102 14.62 5.35 7.51
C GLU A 102 15.45 6.32 6.63
N LYS A 103 15.47 6.09 5.31
CA LYS A 103 16.15 6.99 4.35
C LYS A 103 15.66 8.44 4.46
N TYR A 104 14.37 8.65 4.67
CA TYR A 104 13.79 9.99 4.86
C TYR A 104 13.74 10.44 6.32
N GLN A 105 14.38 9.73 7.26
CA GLN A 105 14.44 10.10 8.68
C GLN A 105 13.03 10.27 9.30
N MET A 106 12.07 9.46 8.86
CA MET A 106 10.72 9.39 9.41
C MET A 106 10.62 8.23 10.41
N LYS A 107 9.54 8.20 11.20
CA LYS A 107 9.27 7.12 12.16
C LYS A 107 8.31 6.09 11.57
N PHE A 108 8.36 4.86 12.07
CA PHE A 108 7.31 3.87 11.81
C PHE A 108 6.84 3.16 13.09
N LEU A 109 5.60 2.71 13.06
CA LEU A 109 5.03 1.71 13.97
C LEU A 109 4.41 0.60 13.14
N ILE A 110 4.35 -0.61 13.69
CA ILE A 110 3.67 -1.74 13.08
C ILE A 110 2.27 -1.89 13.69
N CYS A 111 1.24 -1.93 12.85
CA CYS A 111 -0.10 -2.37 13.21
C CYS A 111 -0.22 -3.86 12.88
N TYR A 112 -0.47 -4.69 13.89
CA TYR A 112 -0.70 -6.11 13.70
C TYR A 112 -2.17 -6.35 13.37
N GLU A 113 -2.43 -6.83 12.16
CA GLU A 113 -3.79 -7.03 11.67
C GLU A 113 -4.41 -8.32 12.22
N ASP A 114 -5.67 -8.22 12.67
CA ASP A 114 -6.38 -9.31 13.34
C ASP A 114 -6.79 -10.44 12.37
N GLN A 115 -6.97 -10.12 11.09
CA GLN A 115 -7.16 -11.11 10.01
C GLN A 115 -6.06 -12.18 9.99
N SER A 116 -4.86 -11.82 10.44
CA SER A 116 -3.71 -12.72 10.49
C SER A 116 -3.73 -13.66 11.69
N ILE A 117 -4.51 -13.39 12.73
CA ILE A 117 -4.55 -14.20 13.95
C ILE A 117 -5.07 -15.61 13.63
N ASN A 118 -6.19 -15.72 12.91
CA ASN A 118 -6.77 -17.03 12.56
C ASN A 118 -6.02 -17.76 11.45
N ALA A 119 -5.22 -17.04 10.65
CA ALA A 119 -4.50 -17.60 9.51
C ALA A 119 -3.07 -18.07 9.87
N LEU A 120 -2.53 -17.61 11.01
CA LEU A 120 -1.16 -17.89 11.46
C LEU A 120 -1.08 -18.79 12.70
N VAL A 121 -2.21 -19.07 13.34
CA VAL A 121 -2.35 -19.99 14.49
C VAL A 121 -2.89 -21.33 14.04
#